data_AF-A0A8X6WVU8-F1
#
_entry.id   AF-A0A8X6WVU8-F1
#
_cell.length_a   1.000
_cell.length_b   1.000
_cell.length_c   1.000
_cell.angle_alpha   90.00
_cell.angle_beta   90.00
_cell.angle_gamma   90.00
#
_symmetry.space_group_name_H-M   'P 1'
#
loop_
_entity.id
_entity.type
_entity.pdbx_description
1 polymer ?
#
loop_
_entity_poly.entity_id
_entity_poly.type
_entity_poly.pdbx_seq_one_letter_code
_entity_poly.pdbx_strand_id
1 'polypeptide(L)'
;MISQLMTPVKFNLLQQFFQKNMYPKMFKIFLLVIVGIAVAESAACAKDICSRVRCVQVMKEDCKKNEVFVEKAGYCGCCNACRTVIKEGDPCPPPVRGGSSPTSQCEEGTTCMEVKDERICARDCQVGIDIAAFEYYWLSDMYLKMFKILFLVIVGIVVTEAIVCTENYCDTVRCKQATEDDCNENEVFVENGGTCGCCDACRIKEGSPCVPVRGGPPGCEDGTTCMKVGDEHICARDCR
;
A
#
# COMPACT_ATOMS: atom_id res chain seq x y z
N MET A 1 -9.95 -24.64 -30.96
CA MET A 1 -8.66 -25.00 -31.63
C MET A 1 -7.52 -24.49 -30.82
N ILE A 2 -7.78 -23.67 -29.79
CA ILE A 2 -6.73 -23.30 -28.85
C ILE A 2 -7.28 -23.35 -27.42
N SER A 3 -8.04 -24.38 -27.06
CA SER A 3 -8.50 -24.57 -25.66
C SER A 3 -8.45 -26.00 -25.13
N GLN A 4 -7.97 -26.99 -25.90
CA GLN A 4 -7.79 -28.37 -25.41
C GLN A 4 -6.35 -28.73 -25.01
N LEU A 5 -5.50 -27.78 -24.61
CA LEU A 5 -4.11 -28.08 -24.24
C LEU A 5 -3.64 -27.52 -22.88
N MET A 6 -4.56 -27.41 -21.92
CA MET A 6 -4.18 -27.26 -20.49
C MET A 6 -4.71 -28.44 -19.68
N THR A 7 -3.96 -29.53 -19.72
CA THR A 7 -4.08 -30.63 -18.77
C THR A 7 -3.83 -30.13 -17.33
N PRO A 8 -4.45 -30.74 -16.31
CA PRO A 8 -4.37 -30.31 -14.89
C PRO A 8 -2.94 -30.25 -14.33
N VAL A 9 -1.97 -30.89 -15.00
CA VAL A 9 -0.54 -30.84 -14.64
C VAL A 9 0.06 -29.44 -14.90
N LYS A 10 -0.40 -28.70 -15.91
CA LYS A 10 0.13 -27.36 -16.23
C LYS A 10 -0.36 -26.27 -15.29
N PHE A 11 -1.54 -26.43 -14.68
CA PHE A 11 -2.07 -25.47 -13.72
C PHE A 11 -1.28 -25.51 -12.39
N ASN A 12 -0.91 -26.72 -11.93
CA ASN A 12 0.02 -26.90 -10.81
C ASN A 12 1.42 -26.31 -11.09
N LEU A 13 1.90 -26.41 -12.34
CA LEU A 13 3.16 -25.80 -12.77
C LEU A 13 3.06 -24.27 -12.85
N LEU A 14 1.93 -23.71 -13.28
CA LEU A 14 1.72 -22.25 -13.31
C LEU A 14 1.56 -21.68 -11.89
N GLN A 15 0.83 -22.34 -10.99
CA GLN A 15 0.79 -21.97 -9.57
C GLN A 15 2.18 -22.09 -8.91
N GLN A 16 2.95 -23.15 -9.20
CA GLN A 16 4.34 -23.25 -8.76
C GLN A 16 5.24 -22.17 -9.37
N PHE A 17 4.99 -21.73 -10.61
CA PHE A 17 5.77 -20.68 -11.27
C PHE A 17 5.47 -19.30 -10.67
N PHE A 18 4.20 -19.01 -10.34
CA PHE A 18 3.81 -17.78 -9.65
C PHE A 18 4.34 -17.75 -8.20
N GLN A 19 4.29 -18.88 -7.48
CA GLN A 19 4.90 -19.03 -6.16
C GLN A 19 6.44 -18.90 -6.18
N LYS A 20 7.13 -19.51 -7.16
CA LYS A 20 8.61 -19.49 -7.21
C LYS A 20 9.22 -18.23 -7.81
N ASN A 21 8.57 -17.58 -8.79
CA ASN A 21 9.18 -16.46 -9.52
C ASN A 21 8.56 -15.08 -9.23
N MET A 22 7.27 -15.00 -8.87
CA MET A 22 6.61 -13.71 -8.69
C MET A 22 6.64 -13.21 -7.23
N TYR A 23 6.56 -14.13 -6.26
CA TYR A 23 6.64 -13.82 -4.84
C TYR A 23 7.98 -13.18 -4.40
N PRO A 24 9.18 -13.66 -4.81
CA PRO A 24 10.43 -13.10 -4.30
C PRO A 24 10.75 -11.70 -4.84
N LYS A 25 10.17 -11.27 -5.97
CA LYS A 25 10.40 -9.93 -6.53
C LYS A 25 9.43 -8.90 -5.97
N MET A 26 8.14 -9.23 -5.86
CA MET A 26 7.14 -8.34 -5.23
C MET A 26 7.37 -8.20 -3.72
N PHE A 27 7.76 -9.29 -3.03
CA PHE A 27 8.06 -9.23 -1.59
C PHE A 27 9.28 -8.34 -1.28
N LYS A 28 10.29 -8.31 -2.17
CA LYS A 28 11.44 -7.41 -2.03
C LYS A 28 11.05 -5.94 -2.18
N ILE A 29 10.18 -5.61 -3.13
CA ILE A 29 9.69 -4.23 -3.30
C ILE A 29 8.91 -3.80 -2.06
N PHE A 30 8.03 -4.68 -1.56
CA PHE A 30 7.26 -4.41 -0.35
C PHE A 30 8.17 -4.22 0.88
N LEU A 31 9.18 -5.07 1.06
CA LEU A 31 10.19 -4.90 2.11
C LEU A 31 10.99 -3.60 1.97
N LEU A 32 11.40 -3.22 0.76
CA LEU A 32 12.11 -1.96 0.52
C LEU A 32 11.25 -0.74 0.85
N VAL A 33 9.95 -0.80 0.56
CA VAL A 33 9.00 0.26 0.92
C VAL A 33 8.84 0.36 2.45
N ILE A 34 8.69 -0.77 3.14
CA ILE A 34 8.58 -0.79 4.62
C ILE A 34 9.86 -0.24 5.27
N VAL A 35 11.04 -0.67 4.79
CA VAL A 35 12.33 -0.19 5.31
C VAL A 35 12.49 1.31 5.02
N GLY A 36 12.08 1.79 3.85
CA GLY A 36 12.12 3.22 3.52
C GLY A 36 11.27 4.09 4.45
N ILE A 37 10.10 3.59 4.85
CA ILE A 37 9.21 4.29 5.79
C ILE A 37 9.82 4.31 7.21
N ALA A 38 10.45 3.22 7.65
CA ALA A 38 11.02 3.11 8.99
C ALA A 38 12.20 4.07 9.27
N VAL A 39 12.91 4.55 8.24
CA VAL A 39 14.08 5.43 8.41
C VAL A 39 13.68 6.90 8.63
N ALA A 40 12.43 7.29 8.32
CA ALA A 40 12.01 8.69 8.39
C ALA A 40 11.89 9.26 9.82
N GLU A 41 11.83 8.42 10.86
CA GLU A 41 11.57 8.87 12.23
C GLU A 41 12.84 9.12 13.08
N SER A 42 14.05 8.95 12.53
CA SER A 42 15.28 8.94 13.34
C SER A 42 15.83 10.33 13.74
N ALA A 43 15.13 11.42 13.46
CA ALA A 43 15.61 12.78 13.74
C ALA A 43 15.01 13.41 15.01
N ALA A 44 13.99 12.79 15.61
CA ALA A 44 13.38 13.30 16.83
C ALA A 44 14.11 12.77 18.07
N CYS A 45 14.41 13.67 18.99
CA CYS A 45 14.94 13.29 20.30
C CYS A 45 13.89 12.50 21.08
N ALA A 46 14.27 11.33 21.60
CA ALA A 46 13.40 10.54 22.46
C ALA A 46 13.02 11.33 23.72
N LYS A 47 11.76 11.23 24.16
CA LYS A 47 11.25 11.99 25.33
C LYS A 47 12.04 11.71 26.62
N ASP A 48 12.64 10.53 26.74
CA ASP A 48 13.42 10.11 27.90
C ASP A 48 14.92 10.42 27.78
N ILE A 49 15.39 11.00 26.67
CA ILE A 49 16.84 11.15 26.43
C ILE A 49 17.51 12.03 27.48
N CYS A 50 16.82 13.07 27.96
CA CYS A 50 17.35 13.96 28.98
C CYS A 50 17.57 13.27 30.34
N SER A 51 16.94 12.12 30.60
CA SER A 51 17.20 11.34 31.82
C SER A 51 18.55 10.63 31.80
N ARG A 52 19.13 10.43 30.61
CA ARG A 52 20.41 9.71 30.42
C ARG A 52 21.58 10.64 30.11
N VAL A 53 21.29 11.86 29.66
CA VAL A 53 22.30 12.87 29.35
C VAL A 53 22.85 13.46 30.66
N ARG A 54 24.17 13.43 30.80
CA ARG A 54 24.86 14.11 31.90
C ARG A 54 25.20 15.53 31.46
N CYS A 55 24.50 16.50 32.03
CA CYS A 55 24.77 17.91 31.77
C CYS A 55 25.87 18.44 32.69
N VAL A 56 26.76 19.26 32.15
CA VAL A 56 27.59 20.14 32.96
C VAL A 56 26.66 21.21 33.54
N GLN A 57 26.70 21.41 34.86
CA GLN A 57 25.95 22.49 35.50
C GLN A 57 26.64 23.81 35.16
N VAL A 58 26.03 24.55 34.24
CA VAL A 58 26.42 25.90 33.89
C VAL A 58 25.44 26.82 34.59
N MET A 59 25.94 27.75 35.39
CA MET A 59 25.14 28.79 36.04
C MET A 59 25.24 30.10 35.24
N LYS A 60 24.36 31.06 35.53
CA LYS A 60 24.32 32.33 34.81
C LYS A 60 25.61 33.14 34.99
N GLU A 61 26.26 32.97 36.14
CA GLU A 61 27.51 33.62 36.52
C GLU A 61 28.74 33.05 35.78
N ASP A 62 28.61 31.84 35.23
CA ASP A 62 29.69 31.17 34.48
C ASP A 62 29.80 31.67 33.04
N CYS A 63 28.77 32.35 32.52
CA CYS A 63 28.77 32.89 31.16
C CYS A 63 29.63 34.15 31.06
N LYS A 64 30.39 34.26 29.96
CA LYS A 64 31.23 35.45 29.70
C LYS A 64 30.37 36.68 29.41
N LYS A 65 30.94 37.88 29.50
CA LYS A 65 30.24 39.17 29.24
C LYS A 65 29.51 39.27 27.89
N ASN A 66 29.91 38.49 26.89
CA ASN A 66 29.33 38.48 25.55
C ASN A 66 28.47 37.23 25.27
N GLU A 67 28.21 36.44 26.31
CA GLU A 67 27.41 35.22 26.23
C GLU A 67 26.12 35.42 27.02
N VAL A 68 25.04 34.82 26.53
CA VAL A 68 23.74 34.77 27.21
C VAL A 68 23.50 33.35 27.71
N PHE A 69 23.03 33.26 28.96
CA PHE A 69 22.59 32.01 29.55
C PHE A 69 21.24 31.59 28.95
N VAL A 70 21.19 30.43 28.30
CA VAL A 70 19.97 29.91 27.69
C VAL A 70 19.64 28.55 28.30
N GLU A 71 18.45 28.47 28.90
CA GLU A 71 17.93 27.22 29.45
C GLU A 71 17.65 26.23 28.33
N LYS A 72 17.98 24.95 28.54
CA LYS A 72 17.69 23.88 27.57
C LYS A 72 18.24 24.15 26.16
N ALA A 73 19.38 24.84 26.04
CA ALA A 73 20.04 25.08 24.76
C ALA A 73 20.94 23.92 24.30
N GLY A 74 21.15 22.90 25.13
CA GLY A 74 21.97 21.73 24.82
C GLY A 74 21.37 20.81 23.76
N TYR A 75 22.09 19.73 23.45
CA TYR A 75 21.60 18.68 22.56
C TYR A 75 20.24 18.16 23.06
N CYS A 76 19.27 18.04 22.15
CA CYS A 76 17.89 17.64 22.47
C CYS A 76 17.17 18.50 23.52
N GLY A 77 17.68 19.71 23.80
CA GLY A 77 17.10 20.59 24.81
C GLY A 77 17.29 20.12 26.25
N CYS A 78 18.29 19.28 26.52
CA CYS A 78 18.46 18.67 27.84
C CYS A 78 19.30 19.52 28.82
N CYS A 79 20.27 20.27 28.31
CA CYS A 79 21.23 20.99 29.15
C CYS A 79 21.13 22.51 28.97
N ASN A 80 21.48 23.26 29.99
CA ASN A 80 21.69 24.71 29.87
C ASN A 80 23.04 24.97 29.18
N ALA A 81 23.16 26.10 28.48
CA ALA A 81 24.42 26.49 27.86
C ALA A 81 24.54 28.02 27.79
N CYS A 82 25.78 28.50 27.82
CA CYS A 82 26.10 29.88 27.43
C CYS A 82 26.23 29.94 25.91
N ARG A 83 25.60 30.94 25.28
CA ARG A 83 25.64 31.16 23.83
C ARG A 83 26.19 32.53 23.51
N THR A 84 27.08 32.62 22.54
CA THR A 84 27.48 33.90 21.97
C THR A 84 26.35 34.47 21.13
N VAL A 85 25.92 35.69 21.42
CA VAL A 85 24.88 36.38 20.65
C VAL A 85 25.45 36.93 19.35
N ILE A 86 24.87 36.53 18.23
CA ILE A 86 25.18 37.05 16.89
C ILE A 86 24.13 38.11 16.54
N LYS A 87 24.57 39.29 16.09
CA LYS A 87 23.66 40.40 15.76
C LYS A 87 22.96 40.17 14.43
N GLU A 88 21.84 40.84 14.23
CA GLU A 88 21.15 40.88 12.95
C GLU A 88 22.10 41.34 11.82
N GLY A 89 22.13 40.58 10.72
CA GLY A 89 23.00 40.79 9.56
C GLY A 89 24.34 40.05 9.60
N ASP A 90 24.78 39.58 10.76
CA ASP A 90 26.06 38.88 10.90
C ASP A 90 25.95 37.39 10.46
N PRO A 91 27.06 36.79 9.98
CA PRO A 91 27.06 35.40 9.54
C PRO A 91 26.90 34.42 10.69
N CYS A 92 26.11 33.36 10.47
CA CYS A 92 25.80 32.33 11.45
C CYS A 92 26.22 30.92 10.96
N PRO A 93 26.72 30.05 11.86
CA PRO A 93 27.17 28.72 11.48
C PRO A 93 25.99 27.81 11.09
N PRO A 94 26.20 26.84 10.17
CA PRO A 94 25.16 25.89 9.82
C PRO A 94 24.76 25.01 11.02
N PRO A 95 23.48 24.60 11.13
CA PRO A 95 23.06 23.69 12.19
C PRO A 95 23.73 22.34 11.97
N VAL A 96 24.52 21.92 12.95
CA VAL A 96 25.24 20.66 12.90
C VAL A 96 24.25 19.52 13.18
N ARG A 97 23.87 18.75 12.15
CA ARG A 97 23.02 17.56 12.33
C ARG A 97 23.78 16.52 13.14
N GLY A 98 23.27 16.17 14.32
CA GLY A 98 23.87 15.15 15.20
C GLY A 98 25.16 15.58 15.91
N GLY A 99 25.50 16.86 15.90
CA GLY A 99 26.70 17.40 16.54
C GLY A 99 26.48 17.97 17.93
N SER A 100 27.56 18.47 18.52
CA SER A 100 27.51 19.31 19.72
C SER A 100 26.65 20.55 19.47
N SER A 101 25.95 21.00 20.50
CA SER A 101 25.01 22.12 20.39
C SER A 101 25.76 23.41 20.01
N PRO A 102 25.33 24.18 18.99
CA PRO A 102 26.10 25.27 18.40
C PRO A 102 26.42 26.38 19.40
N THR A 103 27.68 26.74 19.61
CA THR A 103 28.10 27.70 20.66
C THR A 103 27.59 29.13 20.48
N SER A 104 26.95 29.45 19.35
CA SER A 104 26.38 30.76 19.06
C SER A 104 24.89 30.67 18.71
N GLN A 105 24.17 31.75 19.00
CA GLN A 105 22.75 31.92 18.70
C GLN A 105 22.52 33.35 18.19
N CYS A 106 21.60 33.51 17.25
CA CYS A 106 21.18 34.83 16.81
C CYS A 106 20.46 35.60 17.94
N GLU A 107 20.48 36.93 17.88
CA GLU A 107 19.76 37.80 18.81
C GLU A 107 18.25 37.46 18.86
N GLU A 108 17.61 37.74 19.99
CA GLU A 108 16.20 37.43 20.21
C GLU A 108 15.32 38.02 19.10
N GLY A 109 14.44 37.20 18.52
CA GLY A 109 13.60 37.57 17.37
C GLY A 109 14.25 37.40 16.00
N THR A 110 15.48 36.88 15.91
CA THR A 110 16.14 36.56 14.64
C THR A 110 16.44 35.06 14.51
N THR A 111 16.47 34.56 13.27
CA THR A 111 16.78 33.16 12.93
C THR A 111 17.92 33.14 11.91
N CYS A 112 18.78 32.12 12.00
CA CYS A 112 19.85 31.90 11.03
C CYS A 112 19.24 31.40 9.70
N MET A 113 19.22 32.24 8.68
CA MET A 113 18.62 31.97 7.37
C MET A 113 19.66 32.02 6.27
N GLU A 114 19.42 31.27 5.20
CA GLU A 114 20.28 31.25 4.02
C GLU A 114 19.81 32.34 3.03
N VAL A 115 20.65 33.35 2.82
CA VAL A 115 20.42 34.51 1.94
C VAL A 115 21.58 34.58 0.95
N LYS A 116 21.31 34.27 -0.33
CA LYS A 116 22.30 34.31 -1.42
C LYS A 116 23.58 33.52 -1.12
N ASP A 117 23.42 32.24 -0.74
CA ASP A 117 24.52 31.31 -0.40
C ASP A 117 25.31 31.63 0.88
N GLU A 118 24.95 32.71 1.61
CA GLU A 118 25.48 33.01 2.94
C GLU A 118 24.40 32.82 4.00
N ARG A 119 24.79 32.39 5.20
CA ARG A 119 23.86 32.27 6.32
C ARG A 119 24.03 33.44 7.25
N ILE A 120 22.97 34.22 7.43
CA ILE A 120 22.96 35.41 8.27
C ILE A 120 21.82 35.33 9.29
N CYS A 121 22.01 35.97 10.43
CA CYS A 121 20.92 36.18 11.39
C CYS A 121 19.99 37.26 10.84
N ALA A 122 18.77 36.90 10.47
CA ALA A 122 17.77 37.86 9.99
C ALA A 122 16.51 37.73 10.84
N ARG A 123 15.76 38.82 11.03
CA ARG A 123 14.40 38.68 11.55
C ARG A 123 13.63 37.80 10.60
N ASP A 124 12.88 36.87 11.18
CA ASP A 124 11.85 36.16 10.46
C ASP A 124 10.79 37.22 10.14
N CYS A 125 10.95 37.89 8.99
CA CYS A 125 9.88 38.65 8.37
C CYS A 125 8.86 37.62 7.94
N GLN A 126 8.11 37.08 8.91
CA GLN A 126 6.92 36.31 8.70
C GLN A 126 5.96 37.23 7.95
N VAL A 127 6.07 37.23 6.62
CA VAL A 127 4.93 37.30 5.74
C VAL A 127 3.98 36.27 6.34
N GLY A 128 2.86 36.72 6.92
CA GLY A 128 1.90 35.90 7.64
C GLY A 128 1.28 34.84 6.74
N ILE A 129 2.06 33.82 6.43
CA ILE A 129 1.65 32.60 5.78
C ILE A 129 1.61 31.62 6.95
N ASP A 130 0.41 31.35 7.46
CA ASP A 130 0.15 30.37 8.50
C ASP A 130 0.78 29.02 8.12
N ILE A 131 2.02 28.78 8.56
CA ILE A 131 2.77 27.54 8.28
C ILE A 131 2.04 26.33 8.91
N ALA A 132 1.23 26.57 9.95
CA ALA A 132 0.33 25.58 10.53
C ALA A 132 -0.72 25.06 9.52
N ALA A 133 -1.17 25.88 8.57
CA ALA A 133 -2.09 25.44 7.52
C ALA A 133 -1.36 24.66 6.41
N PHE A 134 -0.09 24.99 6.14
CA PHE A 134 0.69 24.34 5.10
C PHE A 134 1.10 22.92 5.50
N GLU A 135 1.57 22.69 6.72
CA GLU A 135 1.93 21.32 7.17
C GLU A 135 0.71 20.36 7.19
N TYR A 136 -0.48 20.85 7.54
CA TYR A 136 -1.72 20.05 7.50
C TYR A 136 -2.18 19.72 6.07
N TYR A 137 -2.02 20.63 5.11
CA TYR A 137 -2.40 20.38 3.72
C TYR A 137 -1.46 19.39 3.02
N TRP A 138 -0.16 19.44 3.30
CA TRP A 138 0.79 18.50 2.69
C TRP A 138 0.70 17.10 3.30
N LEU A 139 0.54 16.97 4.61
CA LEU A 139 0.33 15.65 5.24
C LEU A 139 -0.99 15.02 4.76
N SER A 140 -2.08 15.79 4.67
CA SER A 140 -3.38 15.25 4.26
C SER A 140 -3.41 14.83 2.78
N ASP A 141 -2.80 15.60 1.88
CA ASP A 141 -2.75 15.24 0.45
C ASP A 141 -1.84 14.02 0.20
N MET A 142 -0.70 13.92 0.91
CA MET A 142 0.13 12.71 0.85
C MET A 142 -0.61 11.48 1.41
N TYR A 143 -1.28 11.61 2.55
CA TYR A 143 -1.99 10.50 3.19
C TYR A 143 -3.17 10.02 2.33
N LEU A 144 -3.91 10.95 1.73
CA LEU A 144 -5.04 10.62 0.85
C LEU A 144 -4.58 9.92 -0.44
N LYS A 145 -3.44 10.33 -1.01
CA LYS A 145 -2.84 9.67 -2.19
C LYS A 145 -2.33 8.26 -1.86
N MET A 146 -1.64 8.10 -0.73
CA MET A 146 -1.20 6.78 -0.26
C MET A 146 -2.40 5.87 0.04
N PHE A 147 -3.43 6.38 0.69
CA PHE A 147 -4.63 5.60 1.03
C PHE A 147 -5.40 5.17 -0.22
N LYS A 148 -5.52 6.04 -1.23
CA LYS A 148 -6.13 5.69 -2.52
C LYS A 148 -5.36 4.56 -3.23
N ILE A 149 -4.03 4.63 -3.26
CA ILE A 149 -3.22 3.58 -3.89
C ILE A 149 -3.38 2.26 -3.13
N LEU A 150 -3.29 2.30 -1.79
CA LEU A 150 -3.49 1.12 -0.95
C LEU A 150 -4.88 0.50 -1.13
N PHE A 151 -5.93 1.34 -1.17
CA PHE A 151 -7.30 0.90 -1.40
C PHE A 151 -7.46 0.24 -2.77
N LEU A 152 -6.91 0.83 -3.84
CA LEU A 152 -6.94 0.26 -5.19
C LEU A 152 -6.21 -1.09 -5.25
N VAL A 153 -5.10 -1.25 -4.53
CA VAL A 153 -4.38 -2.53 -4.43
C VAL A 153 -5.23 -3.57 -3.71
N ILE A 154 -5.85 -3.22 -2.57
CA ILE A 154 -6.72 -4.14 -1.82
C ILE A 154 -7.93 -4.56 -2.65
N VAL A 155 -8.60 -3.60 -3.31
CA VAL A 155 -9.73 -3.91 -4.21
C VAL A 155 -9.28 -4.80 -5.37
N GLY A 156 -8.11 -4.53 -5.95
CA GLY A 156 -7.53 -5.37 -6.99
C GLY A 156 -7.33 -6.82 -6.53
N ILE A 157 -6.83 -7.02 -5.31
CA ILE A 157 -6.64 -8.36 -4.72
C ILE A 157 -7.99 -9.05 -4.49
N VAL A 158 -8.99 -8.34 -3.94
CA VAL A 158 -10.32 -8.92 -3.66
C VAL A 158 -11.04 -9.32 -4.94
N VAL A 159 -10.89 -8.56 -6.03
CA VAL A 159 -11.53 -8.88 -7.33
C VAL A 159 -10.86 -10.07 -8.03
N THR A 160 -9.63 -10.44 -7.67
CA THR A 160 -8.93 -11.59 -8.26
C THR A 160 -9.23 -12.95 -7.62
N GLU A 161 -10.06 -13.01 -6.58
CA GLU A 161 -10.61 -14.27 -6.10
C GLU A 161 -11.67 -14.77 -7.09
N ALA A 162 -11.22 -15.22 -8.27
CA ALA A 162 -12.03 -16.09 -9.13
C ALA A 162 -12.47 -17.29 -8.28
N ILE A 163 -13.73 -17.71 -8.43
CA ILE A 163 -14.33 -18.81 -7.66
C ILE A 163 -13.53 -20.09 -7.94
N VAL A 164 -12.52 -20.37 -7.11
CA VAL A 164 -11.76 -21.61 -7.14
C VAL A 164 -12.57 -22.62 -6.33
N CYS A 165 -13.05 -23.65 -7.01
CA CYS A 165 -13.66 -24.80 -6.38
C CYS A 165 -12.57 -25.52 -5.56
N THR A 166 -12.63 -25.43 -4.24
CA THR A 166 -11.73 -26.19 -3.35
C THR A 166 -12.18 -27.66 -3.28
N GLU A 167 -11.29 -28.57 -2.90
CA GLU A 167 -11.61 -30.01 -2.82
C GLU A 167 -12.81 -30.31 -1.90
N ASN A 168 -13.02 -29.49 -0.86
CA ASN A 168 -14.12 -29.63 0.09
C ASN A 168 -15.34 -28.75 -0.26
N TYR A 169 -15.38 -28.14 -1.45
CA TYR A 169 -16.46 -27.26 -1.84
C TYR A 169 -17.80 -28.00 -1.86
N CYS A 170 -17.81 -29.22 -2.41
CA CYS A 170 -19.02 -30.04 -2.51
C CYS A 170 -19.61 -30.44 -1.14
N ASP A 171 -18.81 -30.50 -0.07
CA ASP A 171 -19.30 -30.84 1.27
C ASP A 171 -20.19 -29.74 1.88
N THR A 172 -20.02 -28.50 1.41
CA THR A 172 -20.74 -27.33 1.94
C THR A 172 -21.93 -26.92 1.09
N VAL A 173 -21.98 -27.36 -0.16
CA VAL A 173 -23.02 -26.99 -1.13
C VAL A 173 -24.24 -27.88 -0.92
N ARG A 174 -25.41 -27.24 -0.76
CA ARG A 174 -26.69 -27.96 -0.75
C ARG A 174 -27.27 -27.96 -2.15
N CYS A 175 -27.14 -29.08 -2.85
CA CYS A 175 -27.73 -29.28 -4.16
C CYS A 175 -29.24 -29.53 -4.04
N LYS A 176 -30.03 -28.98 -4.96
CA LYS A 176 -31.38 -29.46 -5.20
C LYS A 176 -31.24 -30.73 -6.04
N GLN A 177 -31.80 -31.85 -5.58
CA GLN A 177 -31.86 -33.07 -6.37
C GLN A 177 -32.73 -32.79 -7.60
N ALA A 178 -32.10 -32.76 -8.77
CA ALA A 178 -32.81 -32.83 -10.04
C ALA A 178 -32.94 -34.30 -10.39
N THR A 179 -34.11 -34.70 -10.89
CA THR A 179 -34.35 -36.03 -11.44
C THR A 179 -34.46 -35.93 -12.96
N GLU A 180 -34.37 -37.06 -13.66
CA GLU A 180 -34.48 -37.10 -15.13
C GLU A 180 -35.82 -36.51 -15.61
N ASP A 181 -36.88 -36.70 -14.83
CA ASP A 181 -38.22 -36.16 -15.10
C ASP A 181 -38.32 -34.63 -14.90
N ASP A 182 -37.35 -34.01 -14.22
CA ASP A 182 -37.33 -32.55 -13.99
C ASP A 182 -36.73 -31.76 -15.17
N CYS A 183 -36.07 -32.43 -16.11
CA CYS A 183 -35.43 -31.78 -17.27
C CYS A 183 -36.42 -31.58 -18.42
N ASN A 184 -36.28 -30.45 -19.14
CA ASN A 184 -37.12 -30.18 -20.32
C ASN A 184 -36.77 -31.11 -21.50
N GLU A 185 -37.65 -31.21 -22.51
CA GLU A 185 -37.42 -32.04 -23.72
C GLU A 185 -36.10 -31.69 -24.47
N ASN A 186 -35.65 -30.44 -24.36
CA ASN A 186 -34.41 -29.92 -24.97
C ASN A 186 -33.17 -30.04 -24.06
N GLU A 187 -33.32 -30.68 -22.91
CA GLU A 187 -32.27 -30.87 -21.92
C GLU A 187 -31.95 -32.36 -21.73
N VAL A 188 -30.76 -32.63 -21.19
CA VAL A 188 -30.25 -33.94 -20.82
C VAL A 188 -29.82 -33.87 -19.37
N PHE A 189 -30.24 -34.84 -18.58
CA PHE A 189 -29.79 -35.00 -17.21
C PHE A 189 -28.30 -35.38 -17.19
N VAL A 190 -27.49 -34.60 -16.47
CA VAL A 190 -26.05 -34.88 -16.32
C VAL A 190 -25.70 -34.92 -14.83
N GLU A 191 -25.22 -36.07 -14.39
CA GLU A 191 -24.67 -36.24 -13.05
C GLU A 191 -23.47 -35.31 -12.86
N ASN A 192 -23.42 -34.61 -11.72
CA ASN A 192 -22.35 -33.65 -11.43
C ASN A 192 -22.19 -32.54 -12.49
N GLY A 193 -23.27 -32.17 -13.20
CA GLY A 193 -23.25 -31.09 -14.21
C GLY A 193 -23.18 -29.66 -13.64
N GLY A 194 -23.33 -29.46 -12.33
CA GLY A 194 -23.38 -28.14 -11.70
C GLY A 194 -22.06 -27.37 -11.71
N THR A 195 -22.09 -26.11 -11.25
CA THR A 195 -20.87 -25.33 -10.98
C THR A 195 -19.98 -26.10 -10.01
N CYS A 196 -18.69 -26.23 -10.33
CA CYS A 196 -17.72 -27.06 -9.59
C CYS A 196 -17.95 -28.58 -9.60
N GLY A 197 -18.92 -29.09 -10.37
CA GLY A 197 -19.16 -30.52 -10.49
C GLY A 197 -19.75 -31.18 -9.25
N CYS A 198 -20.44 -30.43 -8.38
CA CYS A 198 -20.94 -30.96 -7.11
C CYS A 198 -22.42 -31.37 -7.14
N CYS A 199 -23.18 -30.89 -8.13
CA CYS A 199 -24.63 -31.09 -8.19
C CYS A 199 -25.02 -31.66 -9.56
N ASP A 200 -26.05 -32.49 -9.60
CA ASP A 200 -26.68 -32.89 -10.86
C ASP A 200 -27.38 -31.70 -11.50
N ALA A 201 -27.38 -31.64 -12.83
CA ALA A 201 -27.97 -30.53 -13.56
C ALA A 201 -28.53 -30.97 -14.92
N CYS A 202 -29.58 -30.29 -15.36
CA CYS A 202 -30.08 -30.40 -16.72
C CYS A 202 -29.22 -29.54 -17.66
N ARG A 203 -28.73 -30.13 -18.75
CA ARG A 203 -27.89 -29.49 -19.77
C ARG A 203 -28.60 -29.45 -21.12
N ILE A 204 -28.49 -28.35 -21.83
CA ILE A 204 -29.09 -28.10 -23.14
C ILE A 204 -28.41 -28.99 -24.21
N LYS A 205 -29.22 -29.68 -25.02
CA LYS A 205 -28.75 -30.56 -26.10
C LYS A 205 -27.99 -29.80 -27.19
N GLU A 206 -27.09 -30.47 -27.88
CA GLU A 206 -26.43 -29.94 -29.07
C GLU A 206 -27.48 -29.47 -30.11
N GLY A 207 -27.26 -28.28 -30.69
CA GLY A 207 -28.15 -27.64 -31.64
C GLY A 207 -29.29 -26.80 -31.04
N SER A 208 -29.51 -26.88 -29.72
CA SER A 208 -30.57 -26.08 -29.06
C SER A 208 -30.09 -24.66 -28.73
N PRO A 209 -31.01 -23.67 -28.69
CA PRO A 209 -30.67 -22.29 -28.38
C PRO A 209 -30.20 -22.14 -26.93
N CYS A 210 -29.18 -21.31 -26.71
CA CYS A 210 -28.56 -21.09 -25.41
C CYS A 210 -28.37 -19.60 -25.12
N VAL A 211 -28.29 -19.24 -23.83
CA VAL A 211 -28.02 -17.86 -23.39
C VAL A 211 -26.58 -17.78 -22.87
N PRO A 212 -25.75 -16.85 -23.38
CA PRO A 212 -24.39 -16.69 -22.89
C PRO A 212 -24.39 -16.15 -21.45
N VAL A 213 -23.96 -16.98 -20.50
CA VAL A 213 -23.83 -16.59 -19.09
C VAL A 213 -22.43 -16.03 -18.85
N ARG A 214 -22.31 -14.79 -18.35
CA ARG A 214 -21.02 -14.23 -17.93
C ARG A 214 -20.63 -14.82 -16.58
N GLY A 215 -19.55 -15.59 -16.54
CA GLY A 215 -18.92 -16.04 -15.28
C GLY A 215 -19.33 -17.43 -14.77
N GLY A 216 -20.01 -18.23 -15.59
CA GLY A 216 -20.32 -19.63 -15.25
C GLY A 216 -20.51 -20.47 -16.52
N PRO A 217 -20.42 -21.80 -16.43
CA PRO A 217 -20.64 -22.66 -17.59
C PRO A 217 -22.11 -22.53 -18.03
N PRO A 218 -22.40 -22.01 -19.23
CA PRO A 218 -23.73 -22.15 -19.81
C PRO A 218 -23.95 -23.64 -20.01
N GLY A 219 -25.01 -24.19 -19.45
CA GLY A 219 -25.22 -25.62 -19.42
C GLY A 219 -25.62 -26.15 -20.77
N CYS A 220 -24.69 -26.25 -21.71
CA CYS A 220 -24.77 -27.18 -22.81
C CYS A 220 -24.23 -28.55 -22.36
N GLU A 221 -24.59 -29.63 -23.05
CA GLU A 221 -24.08 -30.97 -22.76
C GLU A 221 -22.56 -31.07 -22.88
N ASP A 222 -21.96 -32.09 -22.26
CA ASP A 222 -20.51 -32.24 -22.18
C ASP A 222 -19.84 -32.21 -23.56
N GLY A 223 -18.81 -31.38 -23.69
CA GLY A 223 -18.06 -31.19 -24.93
C GLY A 223 -18.67 -30.16 -25.90
N THR A 224 -19.80 -29.54 -25.56
CA THR A 224 -20.38 -28.43 -26.34
C THR A 224 -20.23 -27.10 -25.61
N THR A 225 -20.25 -26.00 -26.36
CA THR A 225 -20.22 -24.63 -25.81
C THR A 225 -21.29 -23.79 -26.48
N CYS A 226 -21.82 -22.81 -25.74
CA CYS A 226 -22.78 -21.86 -26.28
C CYS A 226 -22.06 -20.90 -27.24
N MET A 227 -22.22 -21.11 -28.54
CA MET A 227 -21.55 -20.37 -29.60
C MET A 227 -22.55 -19.58 -30.43
N LYS A 228 -22.13 -18.42 -30.94
CA LYS A 228 -22.95 -17.62 -31.85
C LYS A 228 -22.88 -18.21 -33.26
N VAL A 229 -24.01 -18.63 -33.81
CA VAL A 229 -24.16 -19.16 -35.17
C VAL A 229 -25.23 -18.33 -35.88
N GLY A 230 -24.81 -17.47 -36.81
CA GLY A 230 -25.68 -16.45 -37.38
C GLY A 230 -26.07 -15.39 -36.35
N ASP A 231 -27.37 -15.15 -36.19
CA ASP A 231 -27.93 -14.22 -35.21
C ASP A 231 -28.32 -14.87 -33.87
N GLU A 232 -28.26 -16.20 -33.79
CA GLU A 232 -28.65 -16.98 -32.61
C GLU A 232 -27.42 -17.56 -31.90
N HIS A 233 -27.59 -17.93 -30.63
CA HIS A 233 -26.59 -18.69 -29.87
C HIS A 233 -27.11 -20.11 -29.70
N ILE A 234 -26.31 -21.09 -30.07
CA ILE A 234 -26.66 -22.51 -29.97
C ILE A 234 -25.54 -23.30 -29.29
N CYS A 235 -25.90 -24.42 -28.66
CA CYS A 235 -24.92 -25.36 -28.13
C CYS A 235 -24.27 -26.15 -29.28
N ALA A 236 -22.96 -26.00 -29.48
CA ALA A 236 -22.22 -26.70 -30.53
C ALA A 236 -20.83 -27.14 -30.04
N ARG A 237 -20.31 -28.25 -30.58
CA ARG A 237 -18.92 -28.65 -30.32
C ARG A 237 -17.95 -27.66 -30.99
N ASP A 238 -16.94 -27.21 -30.25
CA ASP A 238 -15.81 -26.50 -30.87
C ASP A 238 -15.04 -27.56 -31.69
N CYS A 239 -15.30 -27.64 -33.00
CA CYS A 239 -14.62 -28.55 -33.96
C CYS A 239 -13.15 -28.18 -34.19
N ARG A 240 -12.58 -27.55 -33.18
CA ARG A 240 -11.36 -26.86 -33.28
C ARG A 240 -10.32 -27.56 -32.39
#